data_AF-A0A520ABS4-F1
#
_entry.id   AF-A0A520ABS4-F1
#
_cell.length_a   1.000
_cell.length_b   1.000
_cell.length_c   1.000
_cell.angle_alpha   90.00
_cell.angle_beta   90.00
_cell.angle_gamma   90.00
#
_symmetry.space_group_name_H-M   'P 1'
#
loop_
_entity.id
_entity.type
_entity.pdbx_description
1 polymer ?
#
loop_
_entity_poly.entity_id
_entity_poly.type
_entity_poly.pdbx_seq_one_letter_code
_entity_poly.pdbx_strand_id
1 'polypeptide(L)'
;SATAGYPEFLKGSFTVNEIGDTYLDTRSLDHGLLWLNGKLIGRYWSIGPQQTLYIPGAWLKKGANQIMVLELGNPKSKTLTGRKDQVWSTQIDSTLLHSKIGQTAVLNANQLVKSGSLEDKDGWQNINFDKSVSGRYICLESTSSYENSPIAAIAELRLIDANGQEVPREECTIVYADSEEFEKENGLATLMMDNQPTTSWQTQWSKKKVNHPHRVIIDLGKEINLSGFKYLAGTQKTKAKIKDYNFYVSKAQFKINIK
;
A
#
# COMPACT_ATOMS: atom_id res chain seq x y z
N SER A 1 12.29 -29.45 21.55
CA SER A 1 12.36 -28.48 20.44
C SER A 1 11.10 -28.65 19.61
N ALA A 2 10.45 -27.54 19.23
CA ALA A 2 9.38 -27.61 18.23
C ALA A 2 9.98 -27.97 16.86
N THR A 3 9.20 -28.64 16.01
CA THR A 3 9.55 -28.85 14.60
C THR A 3 9.75 -27.49 13.91
N ALA A 4 10.71 -27.38 13.00
CA ALA A 4 10.92 -26.14 12.24
C ALA A 4 9.61 -25.67 11.57
N GLY A 5 9.32 -24.37 11.63
CA GLY A 5 8.09 -23.77 11.08
C GLY A 5 6.86 -23.82 11.99
N TYR A 6 6.97 -24.36 13.21
CA TYR A 6 5.89 -24.29 14.21
C TYR A 6 6.11 -23.16 15.20
N PRO A 7 5.03 -22.58 15.75
CA PRO A 7 5.11 -21.61 16.84
C PRO A 7 5.95 -22.11 18.01
N GLU A 8 6.93 -21.31 18.45
CA GLU A 8 7.83 -21.65 19.56
C GLU A 8 7.97 -20.47 20.54
N PHE A 9 7.98 -20.79 21.84
CA PHE A 9 8.41 -19.84 22.86
C PHE A 9 9.93 -19.94 23.07
N LEU A 10 10.64 -18.86 22.77
CA LEU A 10 12.07 -18.72 23.04
C LEU A 10 12.25 -17.93 24.34
N LYS A 11 13.22 -18.33 25.17
CA LYS A 11 13.58 -17.62 26.39
C LYS A 11 15.07 -17.27 26.36
N GLY A 12 15.39 -16.03 26.71
CA GLY A 12 16.74 -15.52 26.83
C GLY A 12 16.92 -14.69 28.10
N SER A 13 18.17 -14.46 28.48
CA SER A 13 18.52 -13.58 29.59
C SER A 13 19.77 -12.78 29.27
N PHE A 14 19.86 -11.58 29.83
CA PHE A 14 21.00 -10.68 29.67
C PHE A 14 21.19 -9.82 30.92
N THR A 15 22.40 -9.29 31.11
CA THR A 15 22.76 -8.44 32.25
C THR A 15 22.88 -6.99 31.81
N VAL A 16 22.30 -6.07 32.60
CA VAL A 16 22.34 -4.62 32.35
C VAL A 16 23.06 -3.92 33.50
N ASN A 17 24.11 -3.16 33.20
CA ASN A 17 24.86 -2.42 34.21
C ASN A 17 24.25 -1.04 34.50
N GLU A 18 23.73 -0.40 33.45
CA GLU A 18 23.10 0.91 33.48
C GLU A 18 21.77 0.85 32.74
N ILE A 19 20.72 1.35 33.38
CA ILE A 19 19.38 1.37 32.78
C ILE A 19 19.22 2.64 31.95
N GLY A 20 18.49 2.52 30.86
CA GLY A 20 18.15 3.61 29.97
C GLY A 20 17.26 3.10 28.85
N ASP A 21 16.61 4.03 28.19
CA ASP A 21 15.81 3.72 27.00
C ASP A 21 16.69 3.12 25.90
N THR A 22 16.17 2.09 25.24
CA THR A 22 16.90 1.38 24.18
C THR A 22 15.92 0.77 23.19
N TYR A 23 16.45 0.04 22.21
CA TYR A 23 15.68 -0.68 21.21
C TYR A 23 16.19 -2.12 21.10
N LEU A 24 15.31 -3.09 20.90
CA LEU A 24 15.70 -4.45 20.54
C LEU A 24 15.53 -4.66 19.04
N ASP A 25 16.60 -5.11 18.39
CA ASP A 25 16.65 -5.46 16.97
C ASP A 25 16.05 -6.84 16.73
N THR A 26 14.97 -6.87 15.94
CA THR A 26 14.20 -8.08 15.64
C THR A 26 14.44 -8.62 14.22
N ARG A 27 15.36 -8.02 13.44
CA ARG A 27 15.61 -8.37 12.02
C ARG A 27 16.09 -9.80 11.78
N SER A 28 16.64 -10.44 12.80
CA SER A 28 17.05 -11.84 12.83
C SER A 28 15.89 -12.80 13.03
N LEU A 29 14.79 -12.33 13.61
CA LEU A 29 13.57 -13.10 13.84
C LEU A 29 12.65 -13.03 12.63
N ASP A 30 11.57 -13.82 12.63
CA ASP A 30 10.58 -13.75 11.55
C ASP A 30 9.35 -12.92 11.94
N HIS A 31 8.40 -13.46 12.70
CA HIS A 31 7.27 -12.66 13.18
C HIS A 31 6.68 -13.21 14.48
N GLY A 32 6.14 -12.33 15.31
CA GLY A 32 5.72 -12.76 16.63
C GLY A 32 5.47 -11.67 17.65
N LEU A 33 5.61 -12.05 18.92
CA LEU A 33 5.43 -11.19 20.09
C LEU A 33 6.67 -11.27 20.98
N LEU A 34 7.05 -10.16 21.60
CA LEU A 34 8.22 -10.08 22.50
C LEU A 34 7.81 -9.55 23.87
N TRP A 35 8.32 -10.17 24.93
CA TRP A 35 8.18 -9.72 26.31
C TRP A 35 9.54 -9.46 26.95
N LEU A 36 9.61 -8.40 27.76
CA LEU A 36 10.74 -8.09 28.63
C LEU A 36 10.28 -8.14 30.09
N ASN A 37 10.92 -8.95 30.91
CA ASN A 37 10.62 -9.06 32.35
C ASN A 37 9.11 -9.28 32.64
N GLY A 38 8.44 -10.05 31.79
CA GLY A 38 7.00 -10.33 31.88
C GLY A 38 6.07 -9.27 31.27
N LYS A 39 6.61 -8.15 30.78
CA LYS A 39 5.82 -7.09 30.10
C LYS A 39 5.84 -7.31 28.59
N LEU A 40 4.66 -7.35 27.97
CA LEU A 40 4.55 -7.42 26.52
C LEU A 40 5.06 -6.12 25.92
N ILE A 41 6.13 -6.21 25.11
CA ILE A 41 6.71 -5.07 24.39
C ILE A 41 5.90 -4.79 23.12
N GLY A 42 5.51 -5.84 22.41
CA GLY A 42 4.68 -5.69 21.21
C GLY A 42 4.90 -6.79 20.18
N ARG A 43 4.32 -6.55 19.00
CA ARG A 43 4.46 -7.38 17.81
C ARG A 43 5.69 -6.97 17.02
N TYR A 44 6.38 -7.94 16.43
CA TYR A 44 7.40 -7.71 15.42
C TYR A 44 7.07 -8.51 14.16
N TRP A 45 7.52 -8.03 13.01
CA TRP A 45 7.44 -8.75 11.74
C TRP A 45 8.58 -8.33 10.83
N SER A 46 9.35 -9.30 10.36
CA SER A 46 10.51 -9.14 9.50
C SER A 46 10.25 -8.32 8.23
N ILE A 47 9.00 -8.28 7.74
CA ILE A 47 8.60 -7.47 6.57
C ILE A 47 8.72 -5.96 6.82
N GLY A 48 8.68 -5.49 8.07
CA GLY A 48 8.77 -4.07 8.42
C GLY A 48 7.46 -3.28 8.27
N PRO A 49 7.51 -1.93 8.28
CA PRO A 49 8.71 -1.10 8.32
C PRO A 49 9.42 -1.10 9.68
N GLN A 50 8.73 -1.39 10.78
CA GLN A 50 9.35 -1.41 12.09
C GLN A 50 10.27 -2.63 12.25
N GLN A 51 11.56 -2.41 12.48
CA GLN A 51 12.55 -3.49 12.64
C GLN A 51 13.13 -3.58 14.05
N THR A 52 12.91 -2.55 14.86
CA THR A 52 13.26 -2.56 16.28
C THR A 52 12.06 -2.20 17.17
N LEU A 53 12.01 -2.81 18.35
CA LEU A 53 11.02 -2.50 19.37
C LEU A 53 11.63 -1.60 20.44
N TYR A 54 10.95 -0.48 20.75
CA TYR A 54 11.35 0.41 21.83
C TYR A 54 11.22 -0.29 23.19
N ILE A 55 12.24 -0.14 24.01
CA ILE A 55 12.32 -0.65 25.36
C ILE A 55 12.42 0.53 26.32
N PRO A 56 11.38 0.80 27.12
CA PRO A 56 11.45 1.77 28.19
C PRO A 56 12.51 1.36 29.21
N GLY A 57 13.42 2.27 29.57
CA GLY A 57 14.45 2.02 30.58
C GLY A 57 13.86 1.65 31.94
N ALA A 58 12.66 2.17 32.26
CA ALA A 58 11.91 1.82 33.46
C ALA A 58 11.46 0.35 33.52
N TRP A 59 11.50 -0.39 32.41
CA TRP A 59 11.16 -1.82 32.35
C TRP A 59 12.40 -2.72 32.41
N LEU A 60 13.59 -2.13 32.32
CA LEU A 60 14.85 -2.81 32.57
C LEU A 60 15.17 -2.81 34.06
N LYS A 61 15.91 -3.84 34.47
CA LYS A 61 16.46 -3.98 35.82
C LYS A 61 17.98 -3.86 35.72
N LYS A 62 18.63 -3.21 36.68
CA LYS A 62 20.07 -3.39 36.86
C LYS A 62 20.33 -4.86 37.23
N GLY A 63 21.31 -5.50 36.62
CA GLY A 63 21.54 -6.93 36.74
C GLY A 63 20.73 -7.74 35.72
N ALA A 64 20.19 -8.88 36.17
CA ALA A 64 19.56 -9.86 35.28
C ALA A 64 18.19 -9.42 34.74
N ASN A 65 18.02 -9.53 33.44
CA ASN A 65 16.77 -9.32 32.71
C ASN A 65 16.41 -10.59 31.92
N GLN A 66 15.11 -10.78 31.69
CA GLN A 66 14.60 -11.90 30.91
C GLN A 66 13.86 -11.41 29.67
N ILE A 67 14.08 -12.10 28.56
CA ILE A 67 13.31 -11.96 27.33
C ILE A 67 12.54 -13.24 27.09
N MET A 68 11.30 -13.08 26.65
CA MET A 68 10.52 -14.17 26.05
C MET A 68 10.05 -13.72 24.68
N VAL A 69 10.08 -14.64 23.72
CA VAL A 69 9.61 -14.40 22.35
C VAL A 69 8.65 -15.52 21.99
N LEU A 70 7.47 -15.18 21.49
CA LEU A 70 6.65 -16.10 20.72
C LEU A 70 7.04 -15.92 19.26
N GLU A 71 7.78 -16.86 18.69
CA GLU A 71 8.18 -16.89 17.29
C GLU A 71 7.19 -17.76 16.51
N LEU A 72 6.56 -17.21 15.47
CA LEU A 72 5.50 -17.85 14.71
C LEU A 72 5.96 -18.37 13.34
N GLY A 73 7.16 -17.97 12.90
CA GLY A 73 7.70 -18.38 11.61
C GLY A 73 9.11 -18.96 11.69
N ASN A 74 9.92 -18.69 10.67
CA ASN A 74 11.25 -19.27 10.50
C ASN A 74 12.33 -18.19 10.64
N PRO A 75 12.82 -17.91 11.87
CA PRO A 75 13.78 -16.85 12.09
C PRO A 75 15.12 -17.17 11.40
N LYS A 76 15.78 -16.15 10.84
CA LYS A 76 17.15 -16.28 10.27
C LYS A 76 18.14 -16.72 11.35
N SER A 77 18.01 -16.16 12.55
CA SER A 77 18.75 -16.58 13.75
C SER A 77 17.96 -16.23 15.02
N LYS A 78 18.12 -17.04 16.06
CA LYS A 78 17.44 -16.84 17.36
C LYS A 78 18.25 -15.90 18.27
N THR A 79 18.62 -14.74 17.75
CA THR A 79 19.46 -13.74 18.44
C THR A 79 18.75 -12.40 18.46
N LEU A 80 18.91 -11.63 19.54
CA LEU A 80 18.43 -10.27 19.65
C LEU A 80 19.59 -9.38 20.07
N THR A 81 19.63 -8.16 19.56
CA THR A 81 20.69 -7.19 19.86
C THR A 81 20.07 -5.87 20.32
N GLY A 82 20.58 -5.32 21.42
CA GLY A 82 20.22 -3.97 21.88
C GLY A 82 20.84 -2.89 21.01
N ARG A 83 20.08 -1.83 20.73
CA ARG A 83 20.48 -0.68 19.90
C ARG A 83 20.14 0.64 20.56
N LYS A 84 20.86 1.70 20.19
CA LYS A 84 20.54 3.08 20.60
C LYS A 84 19.57 3.77 19.64
N ASP A 85 19.52 3.29 18.40
CA ASP A 85 18.73 3.83 17.31
C ASP A 85 17.53 2.94 16.98
N GLN A 86 16.45 3.59 16.57
CA GLN A 86 15.33 2.92 15.94
C GLN A 86 15.68 2.56 14.49
N VAL A 87 15.27 1.38 14.04
CA VAL A 87 15.45 0.95 12.64
C VAL A 87 14.09 0.85 11.96
N TRP A 88 13.95 1.61 10.87
CA TRP A 88 12.82 1.55 9.96
C TRP A 88 13.30 1.03 8.61
N SER A 89 12.82 -0.15 8.21
CA SER A 89 13.12 -0.73 6.91
C SER A 89 12.04 -1.72 6.53
N THR A 90 11.46 -1.56 5.35
CA THR A 90 10.51 -2.50 4.77
C THR A 90 11.25 -3.45 3.85
N GLN A 91 11.01 -4.75 3.96
CA GLN A 91 11.42 -5.68 2.91
C GLN A 91 10.48 -5.49 1.72
N ILE A 92 10.98 -4.77 0.71
CA ILE A 92 10.25 -4.56 -0.53
C ILE A 92 10.35 -5.85 -1.36
N ASP A 93 9.22 -6.52 -1.55
CA ASP A 93 9.07 -7.52 -2.60
C ASP A 93 8.09 -6.97 -3.66
N SER A 94 8.34 -7.38 -4.90
CA SER A 94 7.45 -7.23 -6.05
C SER A 94 6.00 -7.61 -5.78
N THR A 95 5.71 -8.45 -4.79
CA THR A 95 4.35 -8.80 -4.38
C THR A 95 3.55 -7.63 -3.81
N LEU A 96 4.20 -6.56 -3.36
CA LEU A 96 3.53 -5.34 -2.88
C LEU A 96 3.05 -4.45 -4.03
N LEU A 97 3.65 -4.59 -5.21
CA LEU A 97 3.36 -3.78 -6.38
C LEU A 97 2.25 -4.41 -7.24
N HIS A 98 1.34 -3.56 -7.69
CA HIS A 98 0.36 -3.88 -8.73
C HIS A 98 0.93 -3.61 -10.12
N SER A 99 2.05 -2.91 -10.18
CA SER A 99 2.87 -2.69 -11.37
C SER A 99 3.92 -3.79 -11.52
N LYS A 100 3.84 -4.51 -12.64
CA LYS A 100 4.82 -5.53 -13.01
C LYS A 100 5.51 -5.14 -14.31
N ILE A 101 6.83 -5.36 -14.35
CA ILE A 101 7.67 -5.01 -15.50
C ILE A 101 7.12 -5.68 -16.77
N GLY A 102 7.00 -4.89 -17.85
CA GLY A 102 6.56 -5.37 -19.16
C GLY A 102 5.04 -5.55 -19.29
N GLN A 103 4.25 -5.35 -18.22
CA GLN A 103 2.81 -5.49 -18.30
C GLN A 103 2.10 -4.28 -18.90
N THR A 104 1.14 -4.53 -19.79
CA THR A 104 0.29 -3.49 -20.37
C THR A 104 -1.15 -3.97 -20.49
N ALA A 105 -2.08 -3.20 -19.93
CA ALA A 105 -3.51 -3.43 -20.09
C ALA A 105 -3.98 -3.17 -21.53
N VAL A 106 -4.81 -4.06 -22.06
CA VAL A 106 -5.49 -3.91 -23.36
C VAL A 106 -6.89 -3.36 -23.10
N LEU A 107 -7.15 -2.17 -23.64
CA LEU A 107 -8.43 -1.46 -23.52
C LEU A 107 -9.14 -1.47 -24.86
N ASN A 108 -10.43 -1.78 -24.86
CA ASN A 108 -11.24 -1.84 -26.09
C ASN A 108 -12.23 -0.68 -26.13
N ALA A 109 -12.51 -0.15 -27.32
CA ALA A 109 -13.42 0.98 -27.50
C ALA A 109 -14.85 0.71 -26.97
N ASN A 110 -15.30 -0.55 -27.03
CA ASN A 110 -16.61 -0.95 -26.51
C ASN A 110 -16.70 -0.96 -24.96
N GLN A 111 -15.57 -0.87 -24.26
CA GLN A 111 -15.50 -0.77 -22.80
C GLN A 111 -15.45 0.70 -22.32
N LEU A 112 -15.22 1.65 -23.23
CA LEU A 112 -15.13 3.07 -22.89
C LEU A 112 -16.52 3.60 -22.50
N VAL A 113 -16.62 4.19 -21.31
CA VAL A 113 -17.87 4.72 -20.76
C VAL A 113 -17.87 6.23 -20.73
N LYS A 114 -16.75 6.85 -20.36
CA LYS A 114 -16.65 8.30 -20.24
C LYS A 114 -15.24 8.77 -20.58
N SER A 115 -15.13 9.87 -21.30
CA SER A 115 -13.90 10.65 -21.44
C SER A 115 -14.19 12.07 -21.00
N GLY A 116 -13.17 12.76 -20.50
CA GLY A 116 -13.32 14.16 -20.11
C GLY A 116 -12.03 14.75 -19.56
N SER A 117 -12.17 15.95 -19.00
CA SER A 117 -11.09 16.65 -18.30
C SER A 117 -11.53 16.93 -16.87
N LEU A 118 -10.68 16.59 -15.90
CA LEU A 118 -10.80 17.01 -14.51
C LEU A 118 -10.31 18.46 -14.39
N GLU A 119 -10.87 19.22 -13.46
CA GLU A 119 -10.50 20.60 -13.22
C GLU A 119 -9.16 20.72 -12.46
N ASP A 120 -8.40 21.80 -12.68
CA ASP A 120 -7.20 22.13 -11.90
C ASP A 120 -7.59 22.75 -10.56
N LYS A 121 -8.20 21.94 -9.70
CA LYS A 121 -8.60 22.36 -8.37
C LYS A 121 -8.32 21.29 -7.34
N ASP A 122 -8.23 21.74 -6.10
CA ASP A 122 -8.20 20.86 -4.94
C ASP A 122 -9.61 20.42 -4.56
N GLY A 123 -9.70 19.38 -3.74
CA GLY A 123 -10.98 18.84 -3.27
C GLY A 123 -11.66 17.90 -4.27
N TRP A 124 -12.83 17.42 -3.87
CA TRP A 124 -13.57 16.39 -4.60
C TRP A 124 -14.14 16.90 -5.91
N GLN A 125 -14.03 16.07 -6.95
CA GLN A 125 -14.69 16.25 -8.22
C GLN A 125 -15.61 15.07 -8.48
N ASN A 126 -16.87 15.33 -8.82
CA ASN A 126 -17.88 14.30 -9.09
C ASN A 126 -18.10 14.22 -10.60
N ILE A 127 -17.99 13.01 -11.16
CA ILE A 127 -18.11 12.75 -12.58
C ILE A 127 -19.27 11.76 -12.77
N ASN A 128 -20.30 12.20 -13.48
CA ASN A 128 -21.43 11.35 -13.83
C ASN A 128 -21.26 10.78 -15.23
N PHE A 129 -21.66 9.53 -15.41
CA PHE A 129 -21.81 8.91 -16.71
C PHE A 129 -23.12 9.37 -17.37
N ASP A 130 -23.16 9.33 -18.69
CA ASP A 130 -24.36 9.74 -19.44
C ASP A 130 -25.51 8.73 -19.24
N LYS A 131 -25.15 7.48 -18.91
CA LYS A 131 -26.06 6.41 -18.51
C LYS A 131 -25.37 5.46 -17.54
N SER A 132 -26.15 4.80 -16.70
CA SER A 132 -25.59 3.75 -15.84
C SER A 132 -25.09 2.56 -16.66
N VAL A 133 -24.02 1.93 -16.19
CA VAL A 133 -23.33 0.82 -16.86
C VAL A 133 -23.04 -0.30 -15.88
N SER A 134 -23.42 -1.53 -16.25
CA SER A 134 -23.14 -2.73 -15.46
C SER A 134 -21.73 -3.26 -15.75
N GLY A 135 -20.93 -3.47 -14.72
CA GLY A 135 -19.63 -4.13 -14.83
C GLY A 135 -19.03 -4.53 -13.48
N ARG A 136 -17.95 -5.32 -13.54
CA ARG A 136 -17.21 -5.79 -12.36
C ARG A 136 -15.81 -5.20 -12.31
N TYR A 137 -15.23 -4.84 -13.45
CA TYR A 137 -13.89 -4.28 -13.54
C TYR A 137 -14.00 -2.86 -14.09
N ILE A 138 -13.24 -1.94 -13.50
CA ILE A 138 -13.07 -0.60 -14.05
C ILE A 138 -11.61 -0.36 -14.41
N CYS A 139 -11.38 0.52 -15.38
CA CYS A 139 -10.07 1.08 -15.64
C CYS A 139 -10.19 2.60 -15.69
N LEU A 140 -9.41 3.30 -14.87
CA LEU A 140 -9.20 4.73 -15.03
C LEU A 140 -7.85 4.92 -15.75
N GLU A 141 -7.90 5.56 -16.92
CA GLU A 141 -6.73 5.92 -17.70
C GLU A 141 -6.55 7.44 -17.67
N SER A 142 -5.43 7.90 -17.11
CA SER A 142 -4.99 9.29 -17.21
C SER A 142 -4.21 9.48 -18.51
N THR A 143 -4.73 10.29 -19.42
CA THR A 143 -4.09 10.56 -20.72
C THR A 143 -3.24 11.82 -20.71
N SER A 144 -3.46 12.72 -19.75
CA SER A 144 -2.60 13.88 -19.51
C SER A 144 -2.71 14.39 -18.07
N SER A 145 -1.81 15.31 -17.74
CA SER A 145 -1.79 16.05 -16.47
C SER A 145 -1.72 17.55 -16.72
N TYR A 146 -2.00 18.33 -15.69
CA TYR A 146 -1.71 19.76 -15.71
C TYR A 146 -0.20 19.99 -15.75
N GLU A 147 0.20 21.05 -16.46
CA GLU A 147 1.60 21.41 -16.70
C GLU A 147 2.45 20.36 -17.45
N ASN A 148 1.80 19.44 -18.18
CA ASN A 148 2.46 18.39 -18.98
C ASN A 148 3.42 17.51 -18.17
N SER A 149 3.13 17.31 -16.89
CA SER A 149 3.89 16.40 -16.05
C SER A 149 3.76 14.96 -16.55
N PRO A 150 4.81 14.13 -16.47
CA PRO A 150 4.74 12.73 -16.83
C PRO A 150 4.21 11.85 -15.70
N ILE A 151 3.56 12.42 -14.68
CA ILE A 151 3.16 11.73 -13.46
C ILE A 151 1.66 11.91 -13.26
N ALA A 152 0.99 10.85 -12.84
CA ALA A 152 -0.39 10.89 -12.35
C ALA A 152 -0.42 10.56 -10.86
N ALA A 153 -1.31 11.22 -10.12
CA ALA A 153 -1.58 10.90 -8.73
C ALA A 153 -3.08 10.99 -8.42
N ILE A 154 -3.54 10.10 -7.56
CA ILE A 154 -4.92 10.04 -7.07
C ILE A 154 -4.87 9.82 -5.56
N ALA A 155 -5.41 10.76 -4.79
CA ALA A 155 -5.57 10.57 -3.35
C ALA A 155 -6.70 9.60 -3.08
N GLU A 156 -7.86 9.82 -3.70
CA GLU A 156 -9.02 8.96 -3.52
C GLU A 156 -9.81 8.79 -4.80
N LEU A 157 -10.23 7.56 -5.05
CA LEU A 157 -11.19 7.21 -6.08
C LEU A 157 -12.41 6.55 -5.41
N ARG A 158 -13.60 7.07 -5.69
CA ARG A 158 -14.88 6.47 -5.25
C ARG A 158 -15.72 6.18 -6.46
N LEU A 159 -16.39 5.04 -6.48
CA LEU A 159 -17.33 4.69 -7.53
C LEU A 159 -18.74 4.92 -7.00
N ILE A 160 -19.62 5.39 -7.87
CA ILE A 160 -21.01 5.69 -7.53
C ILE A 160 -21.91 4.67 -8.25
N ASP A 161 -22.81 4.03 -7.51
CA ASP A 161 -23.78 3.10 -8.04
C ASP A 161 -24.98 3.82 -8.71
N ALA A 162 -25.87 3.08 -9.35
CA ALA A 162 -27.06 3.62 -10.00
C ALA A 162 -28.05 4.32 -9.04
N ASN A 163 -27.95 4.09 -7.73
CA ASN A 163 -28.75 4.74 -6.70
C ASN A 163 -28.10 6.02 -6.15
N GLY A 164 -26.92 6.39 -6.65
CA GLY A 164 -26.16 7.54 -6.17
C GLY A 164 -25.35 7.28 -4.90
N GLN A 165 -25.19 6.01 -4.49
CA GLN A 165 -24.44 5.61 -3.30
C GLN A 165 -22.99 5.27 -3.67
N GLU A 166 -22.06 5.52 -2.74
CA GLU A 166 -20.68 5.06 -2.92
C GLU A 166 -20.62 3.54 -2.84
N VAL A 167 -19.96 2.92 -3.82
CA VAL A 167 -19.69 1.49 -3.84
C VAL A 167 -18.76 1.15 -2.66
N PRO A 168 -19.13 0.17 -1.80
CA PRO A 168 -18.26 -0.33 -0.74
C PRO A 168 -16.91 -0.80 -1.30
N ARG A 169 -15.83 -0.46 -0.60
CA ARG A 169 -14.45 -0.67 -1.09
C ARG A 169 -13.80 -1.90 -0.49
N GLU A 170 -14.41 -2.49 0.52
CA GLU A 170 -13.94 -3.65 1.26
C GLU A 170 -13.85 -4.89 0.38
N GLU A 171 -14.69 -4.98 -0.65
CA GLU A 171 -14.68 -6.03 -1.66
C GLU A 171 -13.82 -5.68 -2.89
N CYS A 172 -13.34 -4.43 -3.00
CA CYS A 172 -12.56 -3.97 -4.14
C CYS A 172 -11.10 -4.40 -4.03
N THR A 173 -10.51 -4.79 -5.15
CA THR A 173 -9.08 -5.15 -5.25
C THR A 173 -8.44 -4.41 -6.40
N ILE A 174 -7.28 -3.80 -6.16
CA ILE A 174 -6.44 -3.28 -7.25
C ILE A 174 -5.83 -4.48 -7.98
N VAL A 175 -6.12 -4.61 -9.27
CA VAL A 175 -5.64 -5.73 -10.10
C VAL A 175 -4.39 -5.34 -10.89
N TYR A 176 -4.27 -4.05 -11.22
CA TYR A 176 -3.18 -3.54 -12.04
C TYR A 176 -2.98 -2.04 -11.80
N ALA A 177 -1.72 -1.63 -11.78
CA ALA A 177 -1.30 -0.26 -12.03
C ALA A 177 -0.15 -0.31 -13.04
N ASP A 178 -0.07 0.62 -13.99
CA ASP A 178 1.05 0.63 -14.94
C ASP A 178 2.38 1.03 -14.27
N SER A 179 2.29 1.85 -13.22
CA SER A 179 3.43 2.41 -12.51
C SER A 179 3.05 2.81 -11.09
N GLU A 180 3.98 2.59 -10.15
CA GLU A 180 3.86 3.00 -8.74
C GLU A 180 5.23 3.51 -8.26
N GLU A 181 5.22 4.63 -7.54
CA GLU A 181 6.37 5.06 -6.75
C GLU A 181 6.47 4.20 -5.49
N PHE A 182 7.61 3.51 -5.32
CA PHE A 182 7.88 2.72 -4.12
C PHE A 182 9.36 2.71 -3.73
N GLU A 183 10.17 3.56 -4.37
CA GLU A 183 11.62 3.63 -4.16
C GLU A 183 12.00 4.76 -3.20
N LYS A 184 11.30 5.91 -3.28
CA LYS A 184 11.53 7.08 -2.41
C LYS A 184 10.40 7.33 -1.42
N GLU A 185 9.21 6.84 -1.68
CA GLU A 185 8.02 7.02 -0.87
C GLU A 185 7.00 5.92 -1.14
N ASN A 186 5.92 5.87 -0.36
CA ASN A 186 4.82 4.94 -0.57
C ASN A 186 3.77 5.56 -1.49
N GLY A 187 3.82 5.24 -2.79
CA GLY A 187 2.85 5.64 -3.80
C GLY A 187 2.05 4.47 -4.37
N LEU A 188 1.80 3.43 -3.57
CA LEU A 188 1.05 2.24 -3.99
C LEU A 188 -0.37 2.56 -4.44
N ALA A 189 -0.88 1.81 -5.42
CA ALA A 189 -2.22 2.00 -5.98
C ALA A 189 -3.36 1.79 -4.96
N THR A 190 -3.13 0.99 -3.91
CA THR A 190 -4.10 0.76 -2.82
C THR A 190 -4.44 2.02 -2.05
N LEU A 191 -3.58 3.04 -2.07
CA LEU A 191 -3.80 4.31 -1.37
C LEU A 191 -4.99 5.09 -1.95
N MET A 192 -5.42 4.83 -3.18
CA MET A 192 -6.64 5.46 -3.74
C MET A 192 -7.94 5.06 -3.03
N MET A 193 -7.88 4.03 -2.18
CA MET A 193 -9.06 3.41 -1.58
C MET A 193 -8.93 3.26 -0.06
N ASP A 194 -7.90 3.83 0.56
CA ASP A 194 -7.59 3.67 1.99
C ASP A 194 -8.37 4.62 2.92
N ASN A 195 -9.17 5.53 2.36
CA ASN A 195 -9.92 6.55 3.10
C ASN A 195 -9.05 7.57 3.83
N GLN A 196 -7.82 7.80 3.37
CA GLN A 196 -6.90 8.83 3.83
C GLN A 196 -6.65 9.85 2.73
N PRO A 197 -7.33 11.03 2.73
CA PRO A 197 -7.17 12.04 1.68
C PRO A 197 -5.77 12.69 1.61
N THR A 198 -4.86 12.31 2.51
CA THR A 198 -3.47 12.77 2.58
C THR A 198 -2.45 11.75 2.07
N THR A 199 -2.88 10.53 1.75
CA THR A 199 -2.08 9.54 1.02
C THR A 199 -2.50 9.57 -0.45
N SER A 200 -1.67 9.06 -1.35
CA SER A 200 -2.03 9.03 -2.77
C SER A 200 -1.30 7.91 -3.49
N TRP A 201 -2.00 7.21 -4.38
CA TRP A 201 -1.32 6.52 -5.47
C TRP A 201 -0.58 7.56 -6.30
N GLN A 202 0.63 7.23 -6.72
CA GLN A 202 1.41 8.06 -7.61
C GLN A 202 2.26 7.19 -8.52
N THR A 203 2.29 7.54 -9.81
CA THR A 203 3.19 6.87 -10.75
C THR A 203 4.65 7.20 -10.46
N GLN A 204 5.55 6.30 -10.84
CA GLN A 204 6.94 6.39 -10.44
C GLN A 204 7.60 7.67 -10.94
N TRP A 205 8.17 8.44 -10.02
CA TRP A 205 8.82 9.71 -10.32
C TRP A 205 10.31 9.69 -9.97
N SER A 206 10.75 8.80 -9.09
CA SER A 206 12.12 8.83 -8.58
C SER A 206 13.13 8.13 -9.50
N LYS A 207 12.75 7.01 -10.13
CA LYS A 207 13.66 6.12 -10.87
C LYS A 207 13.33 6.04 -12.36
N LYS A 208 12.15 5.53 -12.72
CA LYS A 208 11.70 5.41 -14.11
C LYS A 208 10.42 6.22 -14.33
N LYS A 209 10.61 7.45 -14.83
CA LYS A 209 9.50 8.30 -15.29
C LYS A 209 9.04 7.81 -16.65
N VAL A 210 7.77 7.44 -16.75
CA VAL A 210 7.13 7.05 -18.01
C VAL A 210 6.05 8.08 -18.29
N ASN A 211 5.98 8.61 -19.51
CA ASN A 211 4.91 9.54 -19.87
C ASN A 211 3.55 8.83 -19.89
N HIS A 212 2.48 9.63 -19.78
CA HIS A 212 1.12 9.19 -20.04
C HIS A 212 0.99 8.37 -21.34
N PRO A 213 0.02 7.43 -21.43
CA PRO A 213 -1.06 7.21 -20.46
C PRO A 213 -0.66 6.39 -19.23
N HIS A 214 -1.30 6.69 -18.10
CA HIS A 214 -1.24 5.91 -16.87
C HIS A 214 -2.58 5.25 -16.56
N ARG A 215 -2.57 4.04 -16.00
CA ARG A 215 -3.74 3.17 -15.90
C ARG A 215 -3.79 2.44 -14.57
N VAL A 216 -4.96 2.42 -13.96
CA VAL A 216 -5.29 1.58 -12.80
C VAL A 216 -6.49 0.72 -13.13
N ILE A 217 -6.50 -0.52 -12.67
CA ILE A 217 -7.63 -1.44 -12.83
C ILE A 217 -8.06 -1.95 -11.47
N ILE A 218 -9.36 -1.89 -11.22
CA ILE A 218 -9.97 -2.30 -9.97
C ILE A 218 -11.01 -3.38 -10.29
N ASP A 219 -10.93 -4.52 -9.60
CA ASP A 219 -12.00 -5.51 -9.50
C ASP A 219 -12.91 -5.08 -8.34
N LEU A 220 -14.20 -4.94 -8.61
CA LEU A 220 -15.22 -4.56 -7.62
C LEU A 220 -15.70 -5.74 -6.78
N GLY A 221 -15.18 -6.95 -7.01
CA GLY A 221 -15.58 -8.20 -6.36
C GLY A 221 -16.85 -8.81 -6.96
N LYS A 222 -17.78 -7.97 -7.42
CA LYS A 222 -19.05 -8.36 -8.06
C LYS A 222 -19.46 -7.40 -9.18
N GLU A 223 -20.41 -7.81 -10.01
CA GLU A 223 -21.02 -6.89 -10.98
C GLU A 223 -21.87 -5.84 -10.26
N ILE A 224 -21.62 -4.57 -10.59
CA ILE A 224 -22.31 -3.40 -10.03
C ILE A 224 -22.77 -2.53 -11.21
N ASN A 225 -23.96 -1.93 -11.07
CA ASN A 225 -24.43 -0.91 -12.01
C ASN A 225 -23.92 0.47 -11.56
N LEU A 226 -22.97 1.02 -12.28
CA LEU A 226 -22.26 2.26 -11.96
C LEU A 226 -22.91 3.45 -12.65
N SER A 227 -23.00 4.60 -11.98
CA SER A 227 -23.49 5.87 -12.54
C SER A 227 -22.42 6.96 -12.62
N GLY A 228 -21.26 6.76 -12.00
CA GLY A 228 -20.19 7.75 -12.00
C GLY A 228 -19.04 7.39 -11.07
N PHE A 229 -18.17 8.37 -10.84
CA PHE A 229 -17.08 8.28 -9.87
C PHE A 229 -16.78 9.65 -9.24
N LYS A 230 -16.10 9.62 -8.11
CA LYS A 230 -15.54 10.80 -7.44
C LYS A 230 -14.03 10.68 -7.43
N TYR A 231 -13.36 11.77 -7.77
CA TYR A 231 -11.91 11.87 -7.81
C TYR A 231 -11.45 12.92 -6.80
N LEU A 232 -10.43 12.58 -6.03
CA LEU A 232 -9.66 13.51 -5.23
C LEU A 232 -8.22 13.50 -5.74
N ALA A 233 -7.73 14.66 -6.16
CA ALA A 233 -6.37 14.83 -6.63
C ALA A 233 -5.34 14.50 -5.54
N GLY A 234 -4.19 13.95 -5.95
CA GLY A 234 -3.10 13.68 -5.03
C GLY A 234 -2.58 14.96 -4.35
N THR A 235 -2.32 14.90 -3.05
CA THR A 235 -1.84 16.03 -2.24
C THR A 235 -0.31 16.16 -2.20
N GLN A 236 0.37 15.35 -3.01
CA GLN A 236 1.83 15.27 -3.09
C GLN A 236 2.44 16.56 -3.65
N LYS A 237 3.71 16.83 -3.34
CA LYS A 237 4.45 18.01 -3.84
C LYS A 237 4.63 18.01 -5.37
N THR A 238 4.35 16.89 -6.03
CA THR A 238 4.53 16.72 -7.47
C THR A 238 3.35 17.31 -8.23
N LYS A 239 3.62 17.83 -9.43
CA LYS A 239 2.58 18.31 -10.37
C LYS A 239 1.89 17.12 -11.00
N ALA A 240 1.12 16.35 -10.24
CA ALA A 240 0.59 15.05 -10.65
C ALA A 240 -0.94 15.03 -10.84
N LYS A 241 -1.58 16.21 -10.81
CA LYS A 241 -3.02 16.35 -11.04
C LYS A 241 -3.37 15.89 -12.45
N ILE A 242 -4.19 14.85 -12.53
CA ILE A 242 -4.73 14.35 -13.80
C ILE A 242 -5.59 15.44 -14.43
N LYS A 243 -5.40 15.68 -15.73
CA LYS A 243 -6.25 16.57 -16.53
C LYS A 243 -7.19 15.72 -17.36
N ASP A 244 -6.72 15.16 -18.48
CA ASP A 244 -7.57 14.37 -19.37
C ASP A 244 -7.59 12.90 -18.92
N TYR A 245 -8.77 12.27 -19.01
CA TYR A 245 -8.96 10.88 -18.64
C TYR A 245 -9.92 10.13 -19.58
N ASN A 246 -9.78 8.81 -19.57
CA ASN A 246 -10.75 7.86 -20.07
C ASN A 246 -11.14 6.89 -18.94
N PHE A 247 -12.44 6.59 -18.83
CA PHE A 247 -13.00 5.67 -17.86
C PHE A 247 -13.64 4.49 -18.59
N TYR A 248 -13.19 3.28 -18.28
CA TYR A 248 -13.66 2.05 -18.90
C TYR A 248 -14.33 1.15 -17.87
N VAL A 249 -15.33 0.40 -18.31
CA VAL A 249 -16.04 -0.60 -17.50
C VAL A 249 -16.14 -1.91 -18.28
N SER A 250 -15.92 -3.03 -17.59
CA SER A 250 -15.99 -4.37 -18.18
C SER A 250 -16.60 -5.37 -17.21
N LYS A 251 -17.35 -6.34 -17.73
CA LYS A 251 -17.83 -7.49 -16.94
C LYS A 251 -16.75 -8.55 -16.74
N ALA A 252 -15.89 -8.72 -17.73
CA ALA A 252 -14.73 -9.61 -17.67
C ALA A 252 -13.46 -8.81 -17.32
N GLN A 253 -12.47 -9.50 -16.74
CA GLN A 253 -11.18 -8.90 -16.44
C GLN A 253 -10.53 -8.34 -17.72
N PHE A 254 -9.96 -7.15 -17.64
CA PHE A 254 -9.17 -6.59 -18.75
C PHE A 254 -7.96 -7.48 -19.03
N LYS A 255 -7.66 -7.71 -20.30
CA LYS A 255 -6.49 -8.48 -20.70
C LYS A 255 -5.22 -7.68 -20.36
N ILE A 256 -4.27 -8.32 -19.69
CA ILE A 256 -2.95 -7.76 -19.39
C ILE A 256 -1.93 -8.59 -20.16
N ASN A 257 -1.23 -7.96 -21.10
CA ASN A 257 -0.14 -8.61 -21.84
C ASN A 257 1.17 -8.44 -21.07
N ILE A 258 2.06 -9.43 -21.15
CA ILE A 258 3.45 -9.32 -20.73
C ILE A 258 4.28 -9.22 -22.02
N LYS A 259 5.04 -8.14 -22.17
CA LYS A 259 6.03 -8.00 -23.25
C LYS A 259 7.34 -8.68 -22.90
#